data_AF-A0A0N4WUL0-F1
#
_entry.id   AF-A0A0N4WUL0-F1
#
_cell.length_a   1.000
_cell.length_b   1.000
_cell.length_c   1.000
_cell.angle_alpha   90.00
_cell.angle_beta   90.00
_cell.angle_gamma   90.00
#
_symmetry.space_group_name_H-M   'P 1'
#
loop_
_entity.id
_entity.type
_entity.pdbx_description
1 polymer ?
#
loop_
_entity_poly.entity_id
_entity_poly.type
_entity_poly.pdbx_seq_one_letter_code
_entity_poly.pdbx_strand_id
1 'polypeptide(L)'
;MEALYSQKLVHKYEQWQQRRKTGTLANKTVALEGFRFPWPFPKKPSPYYNIASYLTIGTVATVAKFLFIRAANELVVHNKERFMNVWVDRSRPLITISNHRSNLDDPLMWSFISTREMYRNIDRHRYTLAAHNICFTKPLHTRFFSLGQCVPCVRGEGVYQKGMDFCVEKLNENGWVHMFPEGRVTKEPLR
;
A
#
# COMPACT_ATOMS: atom_id res chain seq x y z
N MET A 1 -19.37 -9.22 35.58
CA MET A 1 -18.47 -10.35 35.31
C MET A 1 -18.51 -10.82 33.86
N GLU A 2 -19.67 -10.81 33.19
CA GLU A 2 -19.80 -11.26 31.78
C GLU A 2 -19.11 -10.37 30.74
N ALA A 3 -19.10 -9.05 30.93
CA ALA A 3 -18.45 -8.12 29.98
C ALA A 3 -16.92 -8.32 29.90
N LEU A 4 -16.27 -8.59 31.04
CA LEU A 4 -14.83 -8.90 31.12
C LEU A 4 -14.52 -10.29 30.55
N TYR A 5 -15.45 -11.24 30.67
CA TYR A 5 -15.33 -12.58 30.08
C TYR A 5 -15.45 -12.51 28.55
N SER A 6 -16.40 -11.72 28.03
CA SER A 6 -16.58 -11.48 26.60
C SER A 6 -15.36 -10.80 25.97
N GLN A 7 -14.81 -9.75 26.60
CA GLN A 7 -13.58 -9.10 26.09
C GLN A 7 -12.37 -10.04 26.11
N LYS A 8 -12.22 -10.88 27.16
CA LYS A 8 -11.17 -11.90 27.21
C LYS A 8 -11.36 -12.99 26.15
N LEU A 9 -12.60 -13.37 25.84
CA LEU A 9 -12.90 -14.32 24.77
C LEU A 9 -12.61 -13.74 23.39
N VAL A 10 -12.99 -12.49 23.12
CA VAL A 10 -12.69 -11.79 21.87
C VAL A 10 -11.18 -11.64 21.70
N HIS A 11 -10.46 -11.23 22.75
CA HIS A 11 -9.00 -11.11 22.70
C HIS A 11 -8.30 -12.46 22.52
N LYS A 12 -8.80 -13.52 23.18
CA LYS A 12 -8.30 -14.89 23.01
C LYS A 12 -8.62 -15.43 21.62
N TYR A 13 -9.78 -15.09 21.04
CA TYR A 13 -10.16 -15.43 19.67
C TYR A 13 -9.26 -14.75 18.64
N GLU A 14 -8.98 -13.45 18.81
CA GLU A 14 -8.03 -12.70 17.98
C GLU A 14 -6.61 -13.29 18.05
N GLN A 15 -6.14 -13.64 19.25
CA GLN A 15 -4.85 -14.31 19.43
C GLN A 15 -4.82 -15.73 18.83
N TRP A 16 -5.94 -16.45 18.87
CA TRP A 16 -6.03 -17.81 18.32
C TRP A 16 -6.06 -17.82 16.79
N GLN A 17 -6.69 -16.82 16.16
CA GLN A 17 -6.61 -16.58 14.71
C GLN A 17 -5.17 -16.26 14.27
N GLN A 18 -4.39 -15.53 15.07
CA GLN A 18 -2.97 -15.28 14.80
C GLN A 18 -2.08 -16.55 14.90
N ARG A 19 -2.51 -17.58 15.65
CA ARG A 19 -1.73 -18.80 15.91
C ARG A 19 -1.95 -19.93 14.89
N ARG A 20 -2.95 -19.86 14.01
CA ARG A 20 -3.16 -20.84 12.91
C ARG A 20 -2.16 -20.63 11.77
N LYS A 21 -0.89 -20.92 12.04
CA LYS A 21 0.19 -21.01 11.05
C LYS A 21 0.31 -22.45 10.55
N THR A 22 -0.52 -22.87 9.60
CA THR A 22 -0.22 -23.91 8.58
C THR A 22 -1.52 -24.26 7.82
N GLY A 23 -1.53 -24.02 6.51
CA GLY A 23 -2.68 -24.29 5.63
C GLY A 23 -3.41 -23.02 5.19
N THR A 24 -2.81 -22.30 4.24
CA THR A 24 -3.34 -21.09 3.56
C THR A 24 -3.95 -20.04 4.50
N LEU A 25 -3.26 -18.94 4.80
CA LEU A 25 -3.79 -17.80 5.58
C LEU A 25 -5.05 -17.13 4.97
N ALA A 26 -5.64 -17.69 3.92
CA ALA A 26 -6.86 -17.24 3.30
C ALA A 26 -8.08 -17.79 4.05
N ASN A 27 -8.99 -16.91 4.44
CA ASN A 27 -10.30 -17.29 4.97
C ASN A 27 -11.16 -17.87 3.83
N LYS A 28 -11.52 -19.15 3.94
CA LYS A 28 -12.31 -19.88 2.93
C LYS A 28 -13.81 -19.56 2.98
N THR A 29 -14.30 -18.91 4.04
CA THR A 29 -15.73 -18.56 4.17
C THR A 29 -16.09 -17.23 3.49
N VAL A 30 -15.09 -16.42 3.13
CA VAL A 30 -15.31 -15.16 2.40
C VAL A 30 -15.49 -15.48 0.92
N ALA A 31 -16.50 -14.87 0.29
CA ALA A 31 -16.73 -14.96 -1.14
C ALA A 31 -15.44 -14.65 -1.93
N LEU A 32 -15.32 -15.17 -3.16
CA LEU A 32 -14.16 -14.85 -4.01
C LEU A 32 -13.98 -13.35 -4.25
N GLU A 33 -15.07 -12.61 -4.07
CA GLU A 33 -15.17 -11.18 -4.27
C GLU A 33 -14.67 -10.34 -3.08
N GLY A 34 -14.49 -10.93 -1.89
CA GLY A 34 -14.07 -10.22 -0.68
C GLY A 34 -12.60 -10.43 -0.31
N PHE A 35 -12.07 -9.59 0.58
CA PHE A 35 -10.68 -9.73 1.07
C PHE A 35 -10.51 -10.92 2.02
N ARG A 36 -9.65 -11.88 1.65
CA ARG A 36 -9.53 -13.18 2.34
C ARG A 36 -8.42 -13.27 3.38
N PHE A 37 -7.53 -12.29 3.47
CA PHE A 37 -6.39 -12.37 4.37
C PHE A 37 -6.64 -11.54 5.64
N PRO A 38 -5.97 -11.85 6.76
CA PRO A 38 -5.93 -10.93 7.90
C PRO A 38 -5.46 -9.55 7.44
N TRP A 39 -5.98 -8.51 8.09
CA TRP A 39 -5.56 -7.15 7.82
C TRP A 39 -4.04 -7.03 7.94
N PRO A 40 -3.33 -6.64 6.87
CA PRO A 40 -1.88 -6.85 6.82
C PRO A 40 -1.07 -5.73 7.48
N PHE A 41 -1.72 -4.61 7.82
CA PHE A 41 -1.06 -3.50 8.51
C PHE A 41 -1.20 -3.62 10.03
N PRO A 42 -0.08 -3.58 10.79
CA PRO A 42 -0.13 -3.55 12.24
C PRO A 42 -0.68 -2.21 12.74
N LYS A 43 -1.49 -2.21 13.81
CA LYS A 43 -1.96 -0.96 14.46
C LYS A 43 -0.79 -0.12 15.01
N LYS A 44 0.25 -0.80 15.51
CA LYS A 44 1.49 -0.18 16.00
C LYS A 44 2.67 -0.91 15.33
N PRO A 45 3.27 -0.36 14.28
CA PRO A 45 4.37 -1.03 13.58
C PRO A 45 5.60 -1.12 14.48
N SER A 46 6.22 -2.30 14.54
CA SER A 46 7.48 -2.50 15.24
C SER A 46 8.66 -2.00 14.41
N PRO A 47 9.84 -1.75 15.02
CA PRO A 47 11.05 -1.40 14.26
C PRO A 47 11.39 -2.43 13.17
N TYR A 48 11.19 -3.73 13.46
CA TYR A 48 11.39 -4.80 12.46
C TYR A 48 10.44 -4.69 11.27
N TYR A 49 9.18 -4.32 11.51
CA TYR A 49 8.22 -4.09 10.44
C TYR A 49 8.64 -2.90 9.58
N ASN A 50 9.03 -1.78 10.21
CA ASN A 50 9.49 -0.58 9.50
C ASN A 50 10.71 -0.87 8.64
N ILE A 51 11.71 -1.58 9.18
CA ILE A 51 12.90 -1.98 8.41
C ILE A 51 12.51 -2.87 7.23
N ALA A 52 11.67 -3.88 7.43
CA ALA A 52 11.21 -4.75 6.35
C ALA A 52 10.43 -3.98 5.26
N SER A 53 9.62 -2.99 5.67
CA SER A 53 8.89 -2.11 4.77
C SER A 53 9.84 -1.24 3.96
N TYR A 54 10.79 -0.56 4.61
CA TYR A 54 11.78 0.30 3.98
C TYR A 54 12.68 -0.47 3.02
N LEU A 55 13.09 -1.69 3.37
CA LEU A 55 13.83 -2.57 2.47
C LEU A 55 12.99 -2.92 1.23
N THR A 56 11.71 -3.29 1.42
CA THR A 56 10.81 -3.62 0.30
C THR A 56 10.63 -2.42 -0.63
N ILE A 57 10.33 -1.24 -0.07
CA ILE A 57 10.19 0.02 -0.81
C ILE A 57 11.48 0.35 -1.57
N GLY A 58 12.62 0.33 -0.88
CA GLY A 58 13.92 0.63 -1.48
C GLY A 58 14.31 -0.32 -2.60
N THR A 59 14.08 -1.63 -2.43
CA THR A 59 14.31 -2.64 -3.48
C THR A 59 13.41 -2.39 -4.69
N VAL A 60 12.11 -2.18 -4.50
CA VAL A 60 11.17 -1.92 -5.60
C VAL A 60 11.55 -0.63 -6.34
N ALA A 61 11.85 0.44 -5.62
CA ALA A 61 12.28 1.71 -6.22
C ALA A 61 13.59 1.56 -7.01
N THR A 62 14.54 0.77 -6.50
CA THR A 62 15.81 0.49 -7.18
C THR A 62 15.59 -0.31 -8.46
N VAL A 63 14.78 -1.37 -8.42
CA VAL A 63 14.44 -2.18 -9.60
C VAL A 63 13.70 -1.35 -10.65
N ALA A 64 12.74 -0.52 -10.23
CA ALA A 64 12.01 0.37 -11.12
C ALA A 64 12.95 1.36 -11.84
N LYS A 65 13.89 1.96 -11.11
CA LYS A 65 14.91 2.86 -11.68
C LYS A 65 15.78 2.19 -12.72
N PHE A 66 16.14 0.92 -12.54
CA PHE A 66 16.96 0.19 -13.52
C PHE A 66 16.34 0.12 -14.92
N LEU A 67 15.01 0.20 -15.03
CA LEU A 67 14.32 0.21 -16.33
C LEU A 67 14.57 1.50 -17.14
N PHE A 68 15.03 2.57 -16.50
CA PHE A 68 15.37 3.85 -17.13
C PHE A 68 16.88 4.08 -17.26
N ILE A 69 17.72 3.14 -16.79
CA ILE A 69 19.17 3.20 -16.95
C ILE A 69 19.53 2.65 -18.35
N ARG A 70 20.51 3.27 -19.02
CA ARG A 70 21.09 2.85 -20.31
C ARG A 70 20.19 3.00 -21.56
N ALA A 71 19.28 3.98 -21.56
CA ALA A 71 18.39 4.25 -22.70
C ALA A 71 17.44 3.09 -23.09
N ALA A 72 17.20 2.14 -22.18
CA ALA A 72 16.18 1.11 -22.37
C ALA A 72 14.77 1.73 -22.41
N ASN A 73 14.54 2.79 -21.62
CA ASN A 73 13.33 3.62 -21.61
C ASN A 73 13.68 5.07 -21.28
N GLU A 74 12.82 6.01 -21.67
CA GLU A 74 12.93 7.43 -21.35
C GLU A 74 11.91 7.83 -20.27
N LEU A 75 12.34 8.62 -19.28
CA LEU A 75 11.48 9.19 -18.25
C LEU A 75 11.53 10.71 -18.32
N VAL A 76 10.49 11.32 -18.88
CA VAL A 76 10.33 12.77 -18.92
C VAL A 76 9.53 13.23 -17.70
N VAL A 77 10.09 14.15 -16.92
CA VAL A 77 9.51 14.61 -15.65
C VAL A 77 9.26 16.10 -15.73
N HIS A 78 8.01 16.50 -15.57
CA HIS A 78 7.61 17.89 -15.49
C HIS A 78 7.32 18.28 -14.04
N ASN A 79 7.73 19.50 -13.65
CA ASN A 79 7.43 20.07 -12.34
C ASN A 79 7.92 19.25 -11.12
N LYS A 80 9.07 18.57 -11.24
CA LYS A 80 9.66 17.79 -10.14
C LYS A 80 9.74 18.59 -8.83
N GLU A 81 10.25 19.81 -8.87
CA GLU A 81 10.43 20.65 -7.68
C GLU A 81 9.12 20.93 -6.93
N ARG A 82 8.01 21.12 -7.66
CA ARG A 82 6.69 21.32 -7.06
C ARG A 82 6.27 20.09 -6.26
N PHE A 83 6.48 18.89 -6.81
CA PHE A 83 6.22 17.64 -6.10
C PHE A 83 7.14 17.47 -4.89
N MET A 84 8.44 17.72 -5.06
CA MET A 84 9.41 17.57 -3.97
C MET A 84 9.08 18.49 -2.79
N ASN A 85 8.70 19.74 -3.05
CA ASN A 85 8.32 20.70 -2.01
C ASN A 85 7.12 20.23 -1.18
N VAL A 86 6.07 19.70 -1.81
CA VAL A 86 4.90 19.20 -1.07
C VAL A 86 5.16 17.85 -0.37
N TRP A 87 6.04 17.01 -0.91
CA TRP A 87 6.39 15.73 -0.29
C TRP A 87 7.32 15.88 0.92
N VAL A 88 8.19 16.89 0.92
CA VAL A 88 9.04 17.21 2.08
C VAL A 88 8.27 17.94 3.18
N ASP A 89 7.24 18.74 2.85
CA ASP A 89 6.39 19.42 3.83
C ASP A 89 5.58 18.43 4.69
N ARG A 90 6.04 18.19 5.92
CA ARG A 90 5.41 17.29 6.91
C ARG A 90 4.23 17.93 7.66
N SER A 91 3.93 19.21 7.44
CA SER A 91 2.90 19.94 8.21
C SER A 91 1.45 19.60 7.82
N ARG A 92 1.26 18.96 6.67
CA ARG A 92 -0.04 18.66 6.07
C ARG A 92 -0.01 17.30 5.37
N PRO A 93 -1.15 16.63 5.14
CA PRO A 93 -1.21 15.41 4.32
C PRO A 93 -0.90 15.67 2.84
N LEU A 94 -0.46 14.61 2.15
CA LEU A 94 -0.28 14.61 0.69
C LEU A 94 -1.21 13.58 0.05
N ILE A 95 -1.98 14.03 -0.94
CA ILE A 95 -2.77 13.16 -1.81
C ILE A 95 -2.24 13.31 -3.22
N THR A 96 -1.86 12.20 -3.85
CA THR A 96 -1.49 12.17 -5.27
C THR A 96 -2.49 11.33 -6.05
N ILE A 97 -2.87 11.82 -7.22
CA ILE A 97 -3.85 11.18 -8.10
C ILE A 97 -3.23 11.05 -9.49
N SER A 98 -3.39 9.88 -10.11
CA SER A 98 -2.96 9.67 -11.51
C SER A 98 -3.96 8.79 -12.25
N ASN A 99 -3.91 8.89 -13.57
CA ASN A 99 -4.49 7.90 -14.47
C ASN A 99 -3.73 6.57 -14.35
N HIS A 100 -4.36 5.46 -14.73
CA HIS A 100 -3.78 4.11 -14.59
C HIS A 100 -3.67 3.39 -15.94
N ARG A 101 -2.45 3.23 -16.44
CA ARG A 101 -2.11 2.65 -17.75
C ARG A 101 -1.45 1.29 -17.67
N SER A 102 -0.82 0.95 -16.55
CA SER A 102 -0.17 -0.35 -16.37
C SER A 102 -0.12 -0.77 -14.91
N ASN A 103 0.00 -2.07 -14.66
CA ASN A 103 0.23 -2.59 -13.30
C ASN A 103 1.58 -2.13 -12.70
N LEU A 104 2.47 -1.55 -13.51
CA LEU A 104 3.77 -1.05 -13.09
C LEU A 104 3.77 0.47 -12.83
N ASP A 105 2.64 1.16 -12.97
CA ASP A 105 2.61 2.63 -12.83
C ASP A 105 3.12 3.08 -11.47
N ASP A 106 2.63 2.49 -10.37
CA ASP A 106 3.05 2.88 -9.03
C ASP A 106 4.56 2.71 -8.79
N PRO A 107 5.21 1.56 -9.05
CA PRO A 107 6.66 1.48 -8.87
C PRO A 107 7.45 2.35 -9.85
N LEU A 108 6.99 2.50 -11.11
CA LEU A 108 7.73 3.24 -12.14
C LEU A 108 7.64 4.75 -12.00
N MET A 109 6.46 5.29 -11.68
CA MET A 109 6.23 6.73 -11.66
C MET A 109 7.08 7.45 -10.62
N TRP A 110 7.50 6.77 -9.56
CA TRP A 110 8.37 7.33 -8.52
C TRP A 110 9.87 7.27 -8.87
N SER A 111 10.24 6.76 -10.06
CA SER A 111 11.64 6.56 -10.45
C SER A 111 12.43 7.86 -10.63
N PHE A 112 11.75 9.01 -10.78
CA PHE A 112 12.40 10.33 -10.84
C PHE A 112 12.98 10.78 -9.49
N ILE A 113 12.50 10.21 -8.37
CA ILE A 113 12.98 10.52 -7.02
C ILE A 113 14.36 9.89 -6.87
N SER A 114 15.42 10.68 -6.71
CA SER A 114 16.78 10.17 -6.52
C SER A 114 16.87 9.25 -5.30
N THR A 115 17.84 8.34 -5.30
CA THR A 115 18.06 7.41 -4.19
C THR A 115 18.25 8.14 -2.86
N ARG A 116 18.95 9.29 -2.87
CA ARG A 116 19.13 10.13 -1.69
C ARG A 116 17.82 10.75 -1.20
N GLU A 117 17.01 11.29 -2.11
CA GLU A 117 15.69 11.86 -1.79
C GLU A 117 14.75 10.79 -1.21
N MET A 118 14.78 9.58 -1.78
CA MET A 118 13.99 8.43 -1.32
C MET A 118 14.37 8.04 0.11
N TYR A 119 15.63 7.73 0.39
CA TYR A 119 16.03 7.29 1.73
C TYR A 119 15.84 8.36 2.81
N ARG A 120 15.96 9.65 2.46
CA ARG A 120 15.71 10.75 3.40
C ARG A 120 14.23 10.87 3.81
N ASN A 121 13.31 10.39 2.98
CA ASN A 121 11.86 10.55 3.18
C ASN A 121 11.09 9.22 3.18
N ILE A 122 11.79 8.09 3.29
CA ILE A 122 11.21 6.74 3.15
C ILE A 122 10.14 6.43 4.21
N ASP A 123 10.24 7.07 5.37
CA ASP A 123 9.27 7.04 6.46
C ASP A 123 7.90 7.64 6.09
N ARG A 124 7.87 8.51 5.07
CA ARG A 124 6.66 9.12 4.52
C ARG A 124 6.48 8.75 3.05
N HIS A 125 6.74 7.49 2.71
CA HIS A 125 6.41 6.98 1.39
C HIS A 125 4.91 6.68 1.27
N ARG A 126 4.40 6.69 0.03
CA ARG A 126 2.95 6.61 -0.25
C ARG A 126 2.33 5.29 0.16
N TYR A 127 1.14 5.37 0.73
CA TYR A 127 0.17 4.28 0.74
C TYR A 127 -0.68 4.34 -0.53
N THR A 128 -0.82 3.23 -1.25
CA THR A 128 -1.57 3.21 -2.53
C THR A 128 -2.66 2.17 -2.50
N LEU A 129 -3.88 2.51 -2.92
CA LEU A 129 -4.97 1.54 -3.02
C LEU A 129 -4.68 0.55 -4.15
N ALA A 130 -4.72 -0.75 -3.83
CA ALA A 130 -4.41 -1.83 -4.73
C ALA A 130 -5.50 -2.90 -4.74
N ALA A 131 -5.84 -3.38 -5.93
CA ALA A 131 -6.92 -4.35 -6.11
C ALA A 131 -6.61 -5.66 -5.36
N HIS A 132 -7.50 -6.05 -4.44
CA HIS A 132 -7.28 -7.21 -3.58
C HIS A 132 -7.07 -8.51 -4.37
N ASN A 133 -7.81 -8.70 -5.45
CA ASN A 133 -7.78 -9.88 -6.30
C ASN A 133 -6.54 -9.95 -7.23
N ILE A 134 -5.72 -8.90 -7.28
CA ILE A 134 -4.47 -8.87 -8.05
C ILE A 134 -3.27 -8.95 -7.10
N CYS A 135 -3.17 -8.00 -6.17
CA CYS A 135 -2.02 -7.84 -5.29
C CYS A 135 -2.07 -8.77 -4.07
N PHE A 136 -3.25 -9.25 -3.66
CA PHE A 136 -3.42 -9.97 -2.40
C PHE A 136 -4.05 -11.34 -2.64
N THR A 137 -3.41 -12.13 -3.50
CA THR A 137 -3.89 -13.46 -3.92
C THR A 137 -3.28 -14.61 -3.11
N LYS A 138 -2.10 -14.39 -2.51
CA LYS A 138 -1.37 -15.38 -1.70
C LYS A 138 -0.81 -14.74 -0.44
N PRO A 139 -0.56 -15.49 0.66
CA PRO A 139 0.08 -14.99 1.87
C PRO A 139 1.36 -14.17 1.61
N LEU A 140 2.23 -14.68 0.73
CA LEU A 140 3.48 -14.01 0.38
C LEU A 140 3.25 -12.72 -0.41
N HIS A 141 2.28 -12.70 -1.33
CA HIS A 141 1.90 -11.50 -2.08
C HIS A 141 1.35 -10.45 -1.12
N THR A 142 0.40 -10.83 -0.26
CA THR A 142 -0.15 -9.95 0.76
C THR A 142 0.94 -9.33 1.62
N ARG A 143 1.92 -10.12 2.07
CA ARG A 143 3.06 -9.59 2.83
C ARG A 143 3.90 -8.61 2.00
N PHE A 144 4.30 -8.99 0.79
CA PHE A 144 5.13 -8.17 -0.09
C PHE A 144 4.48 -6.82 -0.42
N PHE A 145 3.24 -6.84 -0.91
CA PHE A 145 2.52 -5.63 -1.29
C PHE A 145 2.23 -4.73 -0.08
N SER A 146 1.92 -5.30 1.09
CA SER A 146 1.69 -4.48 2.29
C SER A 146 2.97 -3.84 2.83
N LEU A 147 4.12 -4.53 2.73
CA LEU A 147 5.43 -3.95 3.05
C LEU A 147 5.82 -2.85 2.04
N GLY A 148 5.34 -2.93 0.80
CA GLY A 148 5.40 -1.87 -0.20
C GLY A 148 4.36 -0.76 -0.01
N GLN A 149 3.58 -0.80 1.07
CA GLN A 149 2.49 0.12 1.43
C GLN A 149 1.30 0.10 0.44
N CYS A 150 1.09 -0.98 -0.28
CA CYS A 150 -0.14 -1.19 -1.04
C CYS A 150 -1.26 -1.60 -0.08
N VAL A 151 -2.38 -0.90 -0.14
CA VAL A 151 -3.55 -1.06 0.73
C VAL A 151 -4.61 -1.87 -0.01
N PRO A 152 -5.11 -2.98 0.56
CA PRO A 152 -6.15 -3.78 -0.08
C PRO A 152 -7.42 -2.96 -0.32
N CYS A 153 -7.91 -2.99 -1.56
CA CYS A 153 -9.17 -2.40 -1.97
C CYS A 153 -10.04 -3.44 -2.68
N VAL A 154 -11.29 -3.57 -2.25
CA VAL A 154 -12.28 -4.47 -2.82
C VAL A 154 -13.17 -3.67 -3.79
N ARG A 155 -13.17 -4.09 -5.06
CA ARG A 155 -14.04 -3.49 -6.07
C ARG A 155 -15.47 -3.99 -5.84
N GLY A 156 -16.44 -3.10 -5.97
CA GLY A 156 -17.86 -3.43 -5.77
C GLY A 156 -18.36 -3.23 -4.33
N GLU A 157 -17.47 -3.13 -3.33
CA GLU A 157 -17.86 -2.84 -1.93
C GLU A 157 -18.13 -1.35 -1.65
N GLY A 158 -18.00 -0.48 -2.66
CA GLY A 158 -18.18 0.96 -2.51
C GLY A 158 -17.00 1.65 -1.81
N VAL A 159 -17.22 2.88 -1.36
CA VAL A 159 -16.18 3.72 -0.75
C VAL A 159 -15.98 3.45 0.75
N TYR A 160 -16.99 2.90 1.43
CA TYR A 160 -16.96 2.60 2.86
C TYR A 160 -16.35 1.22 3.10
N GLN A 161 -15.04 1.15 3.00
CA GLN A 161 -14.29 -0.09 3.20
C GLN A 161 -13.02 0.17 4.03
N LYS A 162 -12.57 -0.87 4.71
CA LYS A 162 -11.42 -0.81 5.63
C LYS A 162 -10.14 -0.24 4.98
N GLY A 163 -9.92 -0.51 3.70
CA GLY A 163 -8.82 0.06 2.94
C GLY A 163 -8.88 1.58 2.83
N MET A 164 -10.08 2.13 2.60
CA MET A 164 -10.33 3.56 2.53
C MET A 164 -10.19 4.21 3.92
N ASP A 165 -10.78 3.60 4.94
CA ASP A 165 -10.67 4.09 6.33
C ASP A 165 -9.20 4.19 6.76
N PHE A 166 -8.40 3.18 6.43
CA PHE A 166 -6.96 3.20 6.69
C PHE A 166 -6.24 4.33 5.93
N CYS A 167 -6.59 4.58 4.66
CA CYS A 167 -6.03 5.71 3.92
C CYS A 167 -6.38 7.06 4.59
N VAL A 168 -7.62 7.22 5.08
CA VAL A 168 -8.05 8.41 5.83
C VAL A 168 -7.25 8.55 7.13
N GLU A 169 -7.05 7.46 7.88
CA GLU A 169 -6.19 7.46 9.08
C GLU A 169 -4.77 7.94 8.74
N LYS A 170 -4.18 7.45 7.64
CA LYS A 170 -2.83 7.87 7.22
C LYS A 170 -2.76 9.33 6.79
N LEU A 171 -3.83 9.89 6.22
CA LEU A 171 -3.91 11.31 5.92
C LEU A 171 -4.04 12.14 7.21
N ASN A 172 -4.80 11.69 8.20
CA ASN A 172 -4.88 12.34 9.52
C ASN A 172 -3.53 12.35 10.26
N GLU A 173 -2.63 11.42 9.94
CA GLU A 173 -1.24 11.38 10.42
C GLU A 173 -0.27 12.23 9.58
N ASN A 174 -0.75 13.13 8.71
CA ASN A 174 0.04 13.90 7.72
C ASN A 174 0.83 13.03 6.72
N GLY A 175 0.42 11.78 6.55
CA GLY A 175 1.03 10.83 5.62
C GLY A 175 0.78 11.17 4.15
N TRP A 176 1.14 10.22 3.29
CA TRP A 176 0.97 10.33 1.85
C TRP A 176 0.11 9.18 1.34
N VAL A 177 -0.98 9.49 0.64
CA VAL A 177 -1.81 8.51 -0.06
C VAL A 177 -1.79 8.78 -1.57
N HIS A 178 -1.62 7.71 -2.34
CA HIS A 178 -1.74 7.70 -3.79
C HIS A 178 -2.97 6.92 -4.24
N MET A 179 -3.64 7.40 -5.28
CA MET A 179 -4.85 6.77 -5.81
C MET A 179 -4.87 6.79 -7.34
N PHE A 180 -5.43 5.71 -7.90
CA PHE A 180 -5.81 5.58 -9.30
C PHE A 180 -7.36 5.55 -9.39
N PRO A 181 -8.04 6.70 -9.55
CA PRO A 181 -9.50 6.77 -9.43
C PRO A 181 -10.27 5.98 -10.48
N GLU A 182 -9.62 5.66 -11.61
CA GLU A 182 -10.18 4.77 -12.64
C GLU A 182 -10.54 3.38 -12.08
N GLY A 183 -9.92 2.98 -10.97
CA GLY A 183 -10.16 1.71 -10.29
C GLY A 183 -9.62 0.50 -11.06
N ARG A 184 -9.17 0.67 -12.31
CA ARG A 184 -8.62 -0.36 -13.21
C ARG A 184 -7.56 0.24 -14.12
N VAL A 185 -6.73 -0.62 -14.70
CA VAL A 185 -5.84 -0.24 -15.80
C VAL A 185 -6.67 0.01 -17.05
N THR A 186 -6.53 1.19 -17.64
CA THR A 186 -7.17 1.58 -18.90
C THR A 186 -6.09 1.94 -19.91
N LYS A 187 -6.06 1.26 -21.05
CA LYS A 187 -5.07 1.54 -22.11
C LYS A 187 -5.36 2.85 -22.85
N GLU A 188 -6.63 3.18 -22.99
CA GLU A 188 -7.09 4.37 -23.70
C GLU A 188 -7.36 5.52 -22.72
N PRO A 189 -7.00 6.76 -23.07
CA PRO A 189 -7.46 7.94 -22.35
C PRO A 189 -8.96 7.95 -22.16
N LEU A 190 -9.42 8.26 -20.94
CA LEU A 190 -10.85 8.42 -20.67
C LEU A 190 -11.42 9.69 -21.30
N ARG A 191 -10.58 10.54 -21.92
CA ARG A 191 -10.88 11.67 -22.79
C ARG A 191 -9.70 11.92 -23.73
#